data_AF-A0AAW1SBC5-F1
#
_entry.id   AF-A0AAW1SBC5-F1
#
_cell.length_a   1.000
_cell.length_b   1.000
_cell.length_c   1.000
_cell.angle_alpha   90.00
_cell.angle_beta   90.00
_cell.angle_gamma   90.00
#
_symmetry.space_group_name_H-M   'P 1'
#
loop_
_entity.id
_entity.type
_entity.pdbx_description
1 polymer ?
#
loop_
_entity_poly.entity_id
_entity_poly.type
_entity_poly.pdbx_seq_one_letter_code
_entity_poly.pdbx_strand_id
1 'polypeptide(L)'
;MELKVDVLLTSPQERAYHTAKDIAKLQSLNGTAPMLRNCEGLRSRSLGDWEGRLAAEVRGTPSPPDAEPLGDLMQRGSLGQLLPSCYAAQLLPVPLMVEENAVWNGYYRE
;
A
#
# COMPACT_ATOMS: atom_id res chain seq x y z
N MET A 1 -12.04 -9.62 21.38
CA MET A 1 -12.09 -8.18 21.08
C MET A 1 -12.04 -8.05 19.58
N GLU A 2 -13.10 -7.52 18.97
CA GLU A 2 -13.16 -7.31 17.53
C GLU A 2 -12.51 -5.95 17.22
N LEU A 3 -11.48 -5.93 16.36
CA LEU A 3 -10.80 -4.70 16.00
C LEU A 3 -11.72 -3.90 15.08
N LYS A 4 -12.20 -2.74 15.55
CA LYS A 4 -12.94 -1.78 14.73
C LYS A 4 -11.97 -0.77 14.14
N VAL A 5 -11.96 -0.66 12.82
CA VAL A 5 -11.09 0.27 12.09
C VAL A 5 -11.94 1.34 11.43
N ASP A 6 -11.69 2.61 11.75
CA ASP A 6 -12.38 3.75 11.15
C ASP A 6 -11.66 4.27 9.89
N VAL A 7 -10.33 4.15 9.85
CA VAL A 7 -9.48 4.65 8.77
C VAL A 7 -8.40 3.62 8.44
N LEU A 8 -8.24 3.35 7.14
CA LEU A 8 -7.17 2.55 6.58
C LEU A 8 -6.26 3.45 5.74
N LEU A 9 -4.99 3.52 6.11
CA LEU A 9 -3.96 4.24 5.35
C LEU A 9 -3.15 3.22 4.55
N THR A 10 -2.96 3.46 3.26
CA THR A 10 -2.20 2.55 2.39
C THR A 10 -1.18 3.30 1.55
N SER A 11 -0.11 2.61 1.15
CA SER A 11 0.77 3.05 0.06
C SER A 11 -0.03 3.22 -1.23
N PRO A 12 0.37 4.16 -2.12
CA PRO A 12 -0.23 4.34 -3.44
C PRO A 12 0.05 3.17 -4.41
N GLN A 13 0.93 2.24 -4.03
CA GLN A 13 1.27 1.09 -4.84
C GLN A 13 0.09 0.11 -4.93
N GLU A 14 -0.20 -0.36 -6.16
CA GLU A 14 -1.35 -1.22 -6.46
C GLU A 14 -1.49 -2.42 -5.52
N ARG A 15 -0.38 -3.13 -5.24
CA ARG A 15 -0.33 -4.28 -4.32
C ARG A 15 -0.85 -3.95 -2.91
N ALA A 16 -0.50 -2.77 -2.39
CA ALA A 16 -0.88 -2.34 -1.06
C ALA A 16 -2.35 -1.88 -1.06
N TYR A 17 -2.73 -1.14 -2.10
CA TYR A 17 -4.10 -0.68 -2.28
C TYR A 17 -5.11 -1.83 -2.36
N HIS A 18 -4.85 -2.89 -3.16
CA HIS A 18 -5.75 -4.05 -3.24
C HIS A 18 -5.89 -4.75 -1.90
N THR A 19 -4.77 -4.95 -1.19
CA THR A 19 -4.79 -5.54 0.17
C THR A 19 -5.64 -4.70 1.12
N ALA A 20 -5.48 -3.38 1.11
CA ALA A 20 -6.23 -2.48 1.97
C ALA A 20 -7.73 -2.44 1.61
N LYS A 21 -8.06 -2.54 0.32
CA LYS A 21 -9.43 -2.65 -0.17
C LYS A 21 -10.11 -3.95 0.31
N ASP A 22 -9.42 -5.07 0.27
CA ASP A 22 -9.95 -6.35 0.76
C ASP A 22 -10.18 -6.32 2.28
N ILE A 23 -9.26 -5.72 3.03
CA ILE A 23 -9.45 -5.48 4.47
C ILE A 23 -10.67 -4.57 4.71
N ALA A 24 -10.83 -3.48 3.95
CA ALA A 24 -11.97 -2.58 4.08
C ALA A 24 -13.31 -3.28 3.81
N LYS A 25 -13.33 -4.19 2.83
CA LYS A 25 -14.50 -5.02 2.51
C LYS A 25 -14.85 -5.96 3.67
N LEU A 26 -13.85 -6.65 4.24
CA LEU A 26 -14.06 -7.53 5.40
C LEU A 26 -14.58 -6.76 6.62
N GLN A 27 -14.02 -5.59 6.89
CA GLN A 27 -14.50 -4.71 7.96
C GLN A 27 -15.96 -4.30 7.72
N SER A 28 -16.32 -3.99 6.46
CA SER A 28 -17.70 -3.60 6.09
C SER A 28 -18.71 -4.71 6.36
N LEU A 29 -18.32 -5.96 6.11
CA LEU A 29 -19.15 -7.14 6.44
C LEU A 29 -19.35 -7.30 7.95
N ASN A 30 -18.40 -6.84 8.76
CA ASN A 30 -18.48 -6.85 10.23
C ASN A 30 -19.11 -5.56 10.80
N GLY A 31 -19.75 -4.74 9.96
CA GLY A 31 -20.49 -3.55 10.37
C GLY A 31 -19.65 -2.29 10.57
N THR A 32 -18.38 -2.30 10.14
CA THR A 32 -17.50 -1.12 10.14
C THR A 32 -17.13 -0.75 8.71
N ALA A 33 -17.42 0.47 8.25
CA ALA A 33 -17.05 0.91 6.90
C ALA A 33 -15.83 1.85 6.95
N PRO A 34 -14.59 1.33 7.00
CA PRO A 34 -13.41 2.18 7.13
C PRO A 34 -13.21 3.05 5.90
N MET A 35 -12.75 4.27 6.15
CA MET A 35 -12.30 5.17 5.10
C MET A 35 -10.91 4.76 4.61
N LEU A 36 -10.78 4.38 3.33
CA LEU A 36 -9.50 4.06 2.71
C LEU A 36 -8.84 5.32 2.14
N ARG A 37 -7.56 5.54 2.47
CA ARG A 37 -6.77 6.67 1.96
C ARG A 37 -5.40 6.21 1.48
N ASN A 38 -5.04 6.65 0.29
CA ASN A 38 -3.66 6.52 -0.20
C ASN A 38 -2.78 7.55 0.50
N CYS A 39 -1.55 7.17 0.78
CA CYS A 39 -0.55 8.01 1.43
C CYS A 39 0.77 7.84 0.70
N GLU A 40 1.20 8.85 -0.04
CA GLU A 40 2.51 8.85 -0.71
C GLU A 40 3.65 8.59 0.28
N GLY A 41 3.52 9.07 1.53
CA GLY A 41 4.48 8.82 2.60
C GLY A 41 4.65 7.33 2.95
N LEU A 42 3.70 6.45 2.60
CA LEU A 42 3.76 5.01 2.86
C LEU A 42 4.37 4.19 1.71
N ARG A 43 4.81 4.81 0.61
CA ARG A 43 5.45 4.06 -0.49
C ARG A 43 6.70 3.32 0.00
N SER A 44 6.99 2.18 -0.62
CA SER A 44 8.26 1.48 -0.39
C SER A 44 9.46 2.39 -0.68
N ARG A 45 10.59 2.07 -0.03
CA ARG A 45 11.88 2.70 -0.34
C ARG A 45 12.19 2.50 -1.83
N SER A 46 12.60 3.55 -2.52
CA SER A 46 13.15 3.40 -3.88
C SER A 46 14.52 2.73 -3.80
N LEU A 47 14.71 1.63 -4.50
CA LEU A 47 15.99 0.91 -4.57
C LEU A 47 16.84 1.31 -5.77
N GLY A 48 16.36 2.23 -6.61
CA GLY A 48 17.08 2.70 -7.81
C GLY A 48 17.37 1.55 -8.79
N ASP A 49 18.59 1.47 -9.29
CA ASP A 49 19.08 0.41 -10.19
C ASP A 49 18.96 -1.03 -9.62
N TRP A 50 18.63 -1.20 -8.33
CA TRP A 50 18.36 -2.51 -7.75
C TRP A 50 16.90 -2.96 -7.88
N GLU A 51 15.98 -2.10 -8.29
CA GLU A 51 14.57 -2.47 -8.49
C GLU A 51 14.46 -3.63 -9.50
N GLY A 52 13.71 -4.67 -9.13
CA GLY A 52 13.53 -5.88 -9.95
C GLY A 52 14.69 -6.88 -9.91
N ARG A 53 15.80 -6.58 -9.23
CA ARG A 53 16.91 -7.53 -9.06
C ARG A 53 16.68 -8.48 -7.90
N LEU A 54 17.29 -9.66 -7.96
CA LEU A 54 17.27 -10.61 -6.86
C LEU A 54 18.10 -10.08 -5.69
N ALA A 55 17.56 -10.17 -4.47
CA ALA A 55 18.24 -9.72 -3.26
C ALA A 55 19.61 -10.40 -3.05
N ALA A 56 19.81 -11.62 -3.55
CA ALA A 56 21.09 -12.33 -3.47
C ALA A 56 22.19 -11.69 -4.34
N GLU A 57 21.83 -11.03 -5.45
CA GLU A 57 22.80 -10.42 -6.37
C GLU A 57 23.35 -9.09 -5.87
N VAL A 58 22.57 -8.38 -5.04
CA VAL A 58 22.89 -7.03 -4.55
C VAL A 58 23.24 -7.04 -3.05
N ARG A 59 23.26 -8.21 -2.42
CA ARG A 59 23.60 -8.33 -1.01
C ARG A 59 25.07 -7.96 -0.79
N GLY A 60 25.30 -7.01 0.12
CA GLY A 60 26.65 -6.60 0.52
C GLY A 60 27.33 -5.62 -0.45
N THR A 61 26.66 -5.23 -1.54
CA THR A 61 27.14 -4.14 -2.39
C THR A 61 26.66 -2.79 -1.83
N PRO A 62 27.41 -1.69 -2.06
CA PRO A 62 26.95 -0.35 -1.70
C PRO A 62 25.66 0.00 -2.46
N SER A 63 24.72 0.69 -1.79
CA SER A 63 23.49 1.16 -2.44
C SER A 63 23.81 2.04 -3.67
N PRO A 64 23.02 1.92 -4.75
CA PRO A 64 23.26 2.70 -5.95
C PRO A 64 22.92 4.17 -5.67
N PRO A 65 23.52 5.12 -6.41
CA PRO A 65 23.42 6.55 -6.12
C PRO A 65 22.00 7.12 -6.29
N ASP A 66 21.14 6.44 -7.02
CA ASP A 66 19.74 6.78 -7.28
C ASP A 66 18.76 6.10 -6.31
N ALA A 67 19.24 5.22 -5.42
CA ALA A 67 18.42 4.67 -4.35
C ALA A 67 18.09 5.75 -3.32
N GLU A 68 16.86 5.71 -2.80
CA GLU A 68 16.44 6.59 -1.71
C GLU A 68 17.32 6.35 -0.48
N PRO A 69 17.94 7.38 0.11
CA PRO A 69 18.67 7.25 1.36
C PRO A 69 17.77 6.74 2.49
N LEU A 70 18.34 5.96 3.42
CA LEU A 70 17.57 5.45 4.56
C LEU A 70 17.05 6.59 5.46
N GLY A 71 17.82 7.69 5.58
CA GLY A 71 17.39 8.87 6.32
C GLY A 71 16.11 9.48 5.75
N ASP A 72 16.03 9.60 4.43
CA ASP A 72 14.87 10.17 3.72
C ASP A 72 13.63 9.27 3.88
N LEU A 73 13.80 7.95 3.81
CA LEU A 73 12.73 7.00 4.10
C LEU A 73 12.18 7.19 5.53
N MET A 74 13.06 7.28 6.52
CA MET A 74 12.68 7.46 7.92
C MET A 74 12.01 8.81 8.16
N GLN A 75 12.51 9.87 7.52
CA GLN A 75 11.94 11.21 7.60
C GLN A 75 10.53 11.24 6.99
N ARG A 76 10.33 10.60 5.84
CA ARG A 76 9.03 10.48 5.17
C ARG A 76 8.01 9.69 6.00
N GLY A 77 8.45 8.65 6.70
CA GLY A 77 7.62 7.86 7.62
C GLY A 77 7.30 8.56 8.94
N SER A 78 7.98 9.66 9.27
CA SER A 78 7.69 10.43 10.49
C SER A 78 6.32 11.08 10.41
N LEU A 79 5.60 11.15 11.54
CA LEU A 79 4.23 11.70 11.58
C LEU A 79 4.15 13.12 11.01
N GLY A 80 5.19 13.94 11.20
CA GLY A 80 5.25 15.31 10.70
C GLY A 80 5.20 15.41 9.17
N GLN A 81 5.73 14.43 8.44
CA GLN A 81 5.66 14.39 6.97
C GLN A 81 4.59 13.44 6.43
N LEU A 82 4.30 12.37 7.16
CA LEU A 82 3.33 11.36 6.77
C LEU A 82 1.91 11.92 6.76
N LEU A 83 1.50 12.63 7.83
CA LEU A 83 0.12 13.13 7.96
C LEU A 83 -0.24 14.06 6.78
N PRO A 84 0.55 15.09 6.42
CA PRO A 84 0.27 15.90 5.23
C PRO A 84 0.06 15.06 3.96
N SER A 85 0.87 14.02 3.74
CA SER A 85 0.75 13.14 2.56
C SER A 85 -0.54 12.30 2.55
N CYS A 86 -1.08 11.97 3.72
CA CYS A 86 -2.31 11.19 3.90
C CYS A 86 -3.59 12.05 3.88
N TYR A 87 -3.49 13.35 4.17
CA TYR A 87 -4.60 14.29 4.15
C TYR A 87 -4.69 15.08 2.84
N ALA A 88 -3.58 15.19 2.10
CA ALA A 88 -3.57 15.73 0.73
C ALA A 88 -4.10 14.74 -0.31
N ALA A 89 -4.15 13.45 0.02
CA ALA A 89 -4.68 12.42 -0.88
C ALA A 89 -6.20 12.51 -1.00
N GLN A 90 -6.69 12.43 -2.23
CA GLN A 90 -8.13 12.36 -2.52
C GLN A 90 -8.77 11.18 -1.79
N LEU A 91 -9.92 11.44 -1.17
CA LEU A 91 -10.81 10.39 -0.68
C LEU A 91 -11.23 9.55 -1.89
N LEU A 92 -10.74 8.31 -1.97
CA LEU A 92 -11.23 7.38 -2.98
C LEU A 92 -12.55 6.81 -2.45
N PRO A 93 -13.67 6.99 -3.17
CA PRO A 93 -14.89 6.26 -2.81
C PRO A 93 -14.56 4.78 -2.89
N VAL A 94 -14.79 4.04 -1.81
CA VAL A 94 -14.81 2.58 -1.87
C VAL A 94 -16.07 2.23 -2.65
N PRO A 95 -15.99 1.72 -3.90
CA PRO A 95 -17.20 1.32 -4.58
C PRO A 95 -17.78 0.13 -3.81
N LEU A 96 -18.94 0.34 -3.17
CA LEU A 96 -19.83 -0.73 -2.76
C LEU A 96 -20.37 -1.37 -4.05
N MET A 97 -19.55 -2.21 -4.70
CA MET A 97 -20.04 -3.06 -5.78
C MET A 97 -20.74 -4.25 -5.14
N VAL A 98 -22.04 -4.06 -4.91
CA VAL A 98 -23.02 -5.12 -5.01
C VAL A 98 -23.12 -5.48 -6.50
N GLU A 99 -23.11 -6.77 -6.82
CA GLU A 99 -23.19 -7.40 -8.18
C GLU A 99 -21.88 -7.32 -9.00
N GLU A 100 -21.38 -8.37 -9.67
CA GLU A 100 -21.97 -9.60 -10.19
C GLU A 100 -20.88 -10.65 -10.47
N ASN A 101 -21.27 -11.92 -10.63
CA ASN A 101 -20.43 -13.08 -10.90
C ASN A 101 -19.37 -12.87 -12.00
N ALA A 102 -18.09 -12.71 -11.63
CA ALA A 102 -16.97 -12.92 -12.54
C ALA A 102 -16.24 -14.20 -12.13
N VAL A 103 -16.63 -15.29 -12.78
CA VAL A 103 -15.94 -16.58 -12.80
C VAL A 103 -14.48 -16.35 -13.18
N TRP A 104 -13.57 -16.46 -12.21
CA TRP A 104 -12.14 -16.58 -12.48
C TRP A 104 -11.88 -18.01 -12.98
N ASN A 105 -12.05 -18.22 -14.29
CA ASN A 105 -11.55 -19.41 -14.97
C ASN A 105 -10.04 -19.27 -15.13
N GLY A 106 -9.33 -20.28 -14.62
CA GLY A 106 -7.90 -20.26 -14.42
C GLY A 106 -7.07 -20.16 -15.68
N TYR A 107 -5.87 -19.61 -15.50
CA TYR A 107 -4.69 -19.95 -16.26
C TYR A 107 -3.47 -19.90 -15.33
N TYR A 108 -3.24 -20.99 -14.60
CA TYR A 108 -1.87 -21.46 -14.36
C TYR A 108 -1.62 -22.52 -15.43
N ARG A 109 -0.69 -22.24 -16.36
CA ARG A 109 -0.01 -23.29 -17.11
C ARG A 109 1.38 -23.43 -16.51
N GLU A 110 1.73 -24.70 -16.33
CA GLU A 110 2.94 -25.28 -15.76
C GLU A 110 4.24 -24.77 -16.39
#